data_AF-A0A357ZGE4-F1
#
_entry.id   AF-A0A357ZGE4-F1
#
_cell.length_a   1.000
_cell.length_b   1.000
_cell.length_c   1.000
_cell.angle_alpha   90.00
_cell.angle_beta   90.00
_cell.angle_gamma   90.00
#
_symmetry.space_group_name_H-M   'P 1'
#
loop_
_entity.id
_entity.type
_entity.pdbx_description
1 polymer ?
#
loop_
_entity_poly.entity_id
_entity_poly.type
_entity_poly.pdbx_seq_one_letter_code
_entity_poly.pdbx_strand_id
1 'polypeptide(L)'
;MRTNPVLAFITSLLAASLFSGCASLPHYVQLGRDFSVEPIFTNGIILPQYRYFYNGPETEPTALLALDRAWTLDGLYWTEINLTEAQLKKWLREFNLARGHYDDWAHMRISYDGMRVPGPDGQQIGAIYARYGQVSVRYGAEKHLTIVGPDAPPGAAFRD
;
A
#
# COMPACT_ATOMS: atom_id res chain seq x y z
N MET A 1 29.95 -48.54 -22.89
CA MET A 1 30.34 -47.13 -22.68
C MET A 1 30.15 -46.79 -21.21
N ARG A 2 31.24 -46.58 -20.45
CA ARG A 2 31.19 -46.20 -19.03
C ARG A 2 30.84 -44.72 -18.94
N THR A 3 29.64 -44.41 -18.45
CA THR A 3 29.25 -43.04 -18.12
C THR A 3 30.09 -42.56 -16.95
N ASN A 4 30.85 -41.47 -17.15
CA ASN A 4 31.78 -40.94 -16.18
C ASN A 4 30.99 -40.20 -15.08
N PRO A 5 30.99 -40.64 -13.82
CA PRO A 5 30.08 -40.12 -12.78
C PRO A 5 30.30 -38.62 -12.54
N VAL A 6 31.52 -38.12 -12.75
CA VAL A 6 31.87 -36.70 -12.66
C VAL A 6 31.12 -35.86 -13.70
N LEU A 7 30.94 -36.39 -14.92
CA LEU A 7 30.25 -35.67 -16.01
C LEU A 7 28.74 -35.56 -15.72
N ALA A 8 28.16 -36.57 -15.09
CA ALA A 8 26.75 -36.59 -14.67
C ALA A 8 26.46 -35.62 -13.51
N PHE A 9 27.41 -35.47 -12.57
CA PHE A 9 27.29 -34.48 -11.50
C PHE A 9 27.35 -33.04 -12.01
N ILE A 10 28.25 -32.75 -12.97
CA ILE A 10 28.39 -31.40 -13.54
C ILE A 10 27.14 -31.01 -14.35
N THR A 11 26.55 -31.95 -15.10
CA THR A 11 25.29 -31.69 -15.83
C THR A 11 24.11 -31.48 -14.90
N SER A 12 24.06 -32.18 -13.76
CA SER A 12 23.02 -31.98 -12.74
C SER A 12 23.15 -30.61 -12.04
N LEU A 13 24.37 -30.15 -11.75
CA LEU A 13 24.60 -28.82 -11.15
C LEU A 13 24.28 -27.66 -12.11
N LEU A 14 24.55 -27.86 -13.42
CA LEU A 14 24.25 -26.87 -14.46
C LEU A 14 22.74 -26.80 -14.79
N ALA A 15 22.01 -27.91 -14.62
CA ALA A 15 20.55 -27.93 -14.76
C ALA A 15 19.82 -27.25 -13.59
N ALA A 16 20.39 -27.30 -12.37
CA ALA A 16 19.80 -26.69 -11.18
C ALA A 16 19.88 -25.15 -11.19
N SER A 17 20.82 -24.55 -11.93
CA SER A 17 20.98 -23.10 -12.01
C SER A 17 20.01 -22.42 -12.98
N LEU A 18 19.39 -23.18 -13.89
CA LEU A 18 18.40 -22.67 -14.87
C LEU A 18 17.01 -22.42 -14.26
N PHE A 19 16.76 -22.84 -13.02
CA PHE A 19 15.51 -22.58 -12.29
C PHE A 19 15.57 -21.39 -11.34
N SER A 20 16.64 -20.57 -11.38
CA SER A 20 16.61 -19.24 -10.78
C SER A 20 15.77 -18.30 -11.66
N GLY A 21 14.47 -18.63 -11.75
CA GLY A 21 13.47 -17.82 -12.43
C GLY A 21 13.49 -16.43 -11.80
N CYS A 22 13.69 -15.42 -12.65
CA CYS A 22 13.35 -14.05 -12.31
C CYS A 22 11.89 -14.04 -11.86
N ALA A 23 11.66 -14.07 -10.55
CA ALA A 23 10.42 -13.56 -9.99
C ALA A 23 10.45 -12.05 -10.27
N SER A 24 10.03 -11.67 -11.47
CA SER A 24 9.74 -10.28 -11.77
C SER A 24 8.71 -9.84 -10.75
N LEU A 25 9.09 -8.87 -9.91
CA LEU A 25 8.18 -8.21 -8.99
C LEU A 25 6.87 -7.91 -9.74
N PRO A 26 5.69 -8.26 -9.22
CA PRO A 26 4.45 -7.75 -9.79
C PRO A 26 4.59 -6.24 -9.80
N HIS A 27 4.71 -5.63 -10.99
CA HIS A 27 4.95 -4.19 -11.09
C HIS A 27 3.78 -3.41 -10.50
N TYR A 28 2.61 -4.05 -10.35
CA TYR A 28 1.38 -3.43 -9.94
C TYR A 28 0.50 -4.40 -9.15
N VAL A 29 -0.06 -3.95 -8.03
CA VAL A 29 -1.03 -4.69 -7.21
C VAL A 29 -2.19 -3.78 -6.87
N GLN A 30 -3.40 -4.21 -7.22
CA GLN A 30 -4.62 -3.57 -6.73
C GLN A 30 -4.88 -4.05 -5.30
N LEU A 31 -5.08 -3.11 -4.38
CA LEU A 31 -5.36 -3.43 -3.00
C LEU A 31 -6.84 -3.77 -2.83
N GLY A 32 -7.10 -4.84 -2.08
CA GLY A 32 -8.42 -5.20 -1.62
C GLY A 32 -8.67 -4.69 -0.21
N ARG A 33 -9.94 -4.46 0.12
CA ARG A 33 -10.37 -4.19 1.50
C ARG A 33 -9.92 -5.34 2.41
N ASP A 34 -9.27 -5.01 3.51
CA ASP A 34 -8.83 -5.92 4.56
C ASP A 34 -9.21 -5.34 5.93
N PHE A 35 -10.27 -5.89 6.53
CA PHE A 35 -10.74 -5.45 7.85
C PHE A 35 -9.73 -5.73 8.97
N SER A 36 -8.75 -6.62 8.76
CA SER A 36 -7.73 -6.91 9.76
C SER A 36 -6.70 -5.78 9.94
N VAL A 37 -6.62 -4.84 8.99
CA VAL A 37 -5.69 -3.70 9.09
C VAL A 37 -6.34 -2.41 9.59
N GLU A 38 -7.67 -2.32 9.61
CA GLU A 38 -8.37 -1.17 10.22
C GLU A 38 -7.91 -0.91 11.67
N PRO A 39 -7.74 -1.93 12.54
CA PRO A 39 -7.25 -1.75 13.90
C PRO A 39 -5.88 -1.07 14.00
N ILE A 40 -5.03 -1.13 12.96
CA ILE A 40 -3.73 -0.44 12.95
C ILE A 40 -3.93 1.08 13.07
N PHE A 41 -4.99 1.59 12.46
CA PHE A 41 -5.34 3.00 12.56
C PHE A 41 -6.34 3.25 13.69
N THR A 42 -7.42 2.47 13.77
CA THR A 42 -8.56 2.76 14.64
C THR A 42 -8.27 2.56 16.12
N ASN A 43 -7.28 1.75 16.50
CA ASN A 43 -6.86 1.61 17.90
C ASN A 43 -6.05 2.81 18.40
N GLY A 44 -5.66 3.75 17.51
CA GLY A 44 -4.88 4.93 17.88
C GLY A 44 -3.44 4.62 18.30
N ILE A 45 -2.93 3.43 17.96
CA ILE A 45 -1.56 3.00 18.29
C ILE A 45 -0.63 3.36 17.14
N ILE A 46 0.47 4.06 17.46
CA ILE A 46 1.51 4.40 16.50
C ILE A 46 2.64 3.38 16.62
N LEU A 47 2.85 2.66 15.54
CA LEU A 47 3.82 1.58 15.42
C LEU A 47 5.19 2.15 14.99
N PRO A 48 6.25 1.99 15.81
CA PRO A 48 7.52 2.67 15.57
C PRO A 48 8.27 2.18 14.33
N GLN A 49 7.98 0.96 13.85
CA GLN A 49 8.56 0.42 12.62
C GLN A 49 8.04 1.10 11.34
N TYR A 50 6.96 1.88 11.45
CA TYR A 50 6.35 2.57 10.32
C TYR A 50 6.69 4.06 10.29
N ARG A 51 6.75 4.59 9.07
CA ARG A 51 6.58 6.01 8.75
C ARG A 51 5.13 6.24 8.36
N TYR A 52 4.64 7.44 8.64
CA TYR A 52 3.25 7.79 8.43
C TYR A 52 3.12 8.88 7.39
N PHE A 53 2.13 8.73 6.53
CA PHE A 53 1.83 9.68 5.48
C PHE A 53 0.33 9.93 5.41
N TYR A 54 -0.05 11.09 4.89
CA TYR A 54 -1.43 11.41 4.57
C TYR A 54 -1.56 11.89 3.13
N ASN A 55 -2.76 11.73 2.56
CA ASN A 55 -3.16 12.29 1.28
C ASN A 55 -4.34 13.25 1.50
N GLY A 56 -4.42 14.30 0.68
CA GLY A 56 -5.43 15.36 0.80
C GLY A 56 -5.02 16.50 1.74
N PRO A 57 -5.95 17.42 2.07
CA PRO A 57 -5.68 18.53 2.98
C PRO A 57 -5.30 18.06 4.39
N GLU A 58 -4.30 18.68 5.02
CA GLU A 58 -3.85 18.30 6.38
C GLU A 58 -4.98 18.38 7.43
N THR A 59 -5.90 19.33 7.26
CA THR A 59 -7.04 19.50 8.18
C THR A 59 -8.08 18.40 8.04
N GLU A 60 -8.21 17.80 6.86
CA GLU A 60 -9.18 16.76 6.53
C GLU A 60 -8.59 15.82 5.47
N PRO A 61 -7.67 14.92 5.85
CA PRO A 61 -7.06 14.02 4.90
C PRO A 61 -8.10 13.04 4.35
N THR A 62 -7.88 12.57 3.14
CA THR A 62 -8.73 11.56 2.50
C THR A 62 -8.15 10.16 2.66
N ALA A 63 -6.87 10.03 2.96
CA ALA A 63 -6.25 8.74 3.26
C ALA A 63 -5.05 8.86 4.20
N LEU A 64 -4.79 7.78 4.92
CA LEU A 64 -3.63 7.59 5.78
C LEU A 64 -2.85 6.36 5.30
N LEU A 65 -1.52 6.43 5.41
CA LEU A 65 -0.62 5.34 5.09
C LEU A 65 0.35 5.14 6.25
N ALA A 66 0.52 3.88 6.66
CA ALA A 66 1.65 3.42 7.46
C ALA A 66 2.54 2.57 6.56
N LEU A 67 3.81 2.94 6.40
CA LEU A 67 4.77 2.26 5.51
C LEU A 67 6.04 1.90 6.27
N ASP A 68 6.53 0.68 6.08
CA ASP A 68 7.75 0.19 6.73
C ASP A 68 8.94 1.11 6.41
N ARG A 69 9.73 1.44 7.44
CA ARG A 69 10.89 2.33 7.31
C ARG A 69 11.92 1.86 6.28
N ALA A 70 11.96 0.57 5.96
CA ALA A 70 12.83 0.02 4.93
C ALA A 70 12.36 0.29 3.50
N TRP A 71 11.14 0.84 3.32
CA TRP A 71 10.55 1.14 2.02
C TRP A 71 10.46 2.63 1.76
N THR A 72 10.73 3.04 0.52
CA THR A 72 10.64 4.42 0.05
C THR A 72 9.35 4.63 -0.73
N LEU A 73 8.59 5.65 -0.33
CA LEU A 73 7.41 6.09 -1.06
C LEU A 73 7.83 7.14 -2.10
N ASP A 74 7.61 6.81 -3.37
CA ASP A 74 7.82 7.73 -4.49
C ASP A 74 6.51 8.42 -4.86
N GLY A 75 6.61 9.69 -5.29
CA GLY A 75 5.49 10.51 -5.74
C GLY A 75 5.18 11.68 -4.80
N LEU A 76 4.38 12.63 -5.29
CA LEU A 76 4.12 13.90 -4.60
C LEU A 76 2.76 13.96 -3.88
N TYR A 77 1.94 12.93 -4.01
CA TYR A 77 0.57 12.94 -3.48
C TYR A 77 0.47 12.61 -1.98
N TRP A 78 1.56 12.15 -1.37
CA TRP A 78 1.60 11.73 0.02
C TRP A 78 2.57 12.62 0.79
N THR A 79 2.10 13.19 1.89
CA THR A 79 2.90 14.02 2.77
C THR A 79 3.33 13.20 3.97
N GLU A 80 4.64 13.04 4.18
CA GLU A 80 5.18 12.41 5.40
C GLU A 80 4.87 13.28 6.62
N ILE A 81 4.48 12.64 7.72
CA ILE A 81 4.17 13.33 8.97
C ILE A 81 4.74 12.55 10.16
N ASN A 82 5.24 13.30 11.14
CA ASN A 82 5.47 12.75 12.47
C ASN A 82 4.12 12.62 13.20
N LEU A 83 3.41 11.52 12.91
CA LEU A 83 2.05 11.31 13.42
C LEU A 83 2.06 11.21 14.95
N THR A 84 1.11 11.89 15.59
CA THR A 84 0.86 11.78 17.04
C THR A 84 -0.48 11.11 17.28
N GLU A 85 -0.68 10.48 18.43
CA GLU A 85 -1.96 9.85 18.76
C GLU A 85 -3.12 10.85 18.74
N ALA A 86 -2.88 12.09 19.19
CA ALA A 86 -3.88 13.14 19.21
C ALA A 86 -4.31 13.51 17.78
N GLN A 87 -3.35 13.65 16.85
CA GLN A 87 -3.63 13.93 15.45
C GLN A 87 -4.40 12.78 14.79
N LEU A 88 -3.97 11.53 15.03
CA LEU A 88 -4.65 10.34 14.52
C LEU A 88 -6.10 10.26 15.03
N LYS A 89 -6.32 10.42 16.34
CA LYS A 89 -7.66 10.43 16.95
C LYS A 89 -8.56 11.53 16.37
N LYS A 90 -8.00 12.73 16.12
CA LYS A 90 -8.71 13.83 15.48
C LYS A 90 -9.17 13.45 14.07
N TRP A 91 -8.28 12.97 13.21
CA TRP A 91 -8.65 12.59 11.84
C TRP A 91 -9.65 11.43 11.81
N LEU A 92 -9.47 10.41 12.66
CA LEU A 92 -10.41 9.29 12.77
C LEU A 92 -11.81 9.73 13.19
N ARG A 93 -11.92 10.75 14.05
CA ARG A 93 -13.21 11.35 14.43
C ARG A 93 -13.89 11.94 13.20
N GLU A 94 -13.19 12.72 12.40
CA GLU A 94 -13.75 13.32 11.17
C GLU A 94 -14.14 12.24 10.15
N PHE A 95 -13.32 11.21 10.00
CA PHE A 95 -13.63 10.09 9.09
C PHE A 95 -14.91 9.36 9.51
N ASN A 96 -15.09 9.16 10.82
CA ASN A 96 -16.30 8.54 11.37
C ASN A 96 -17.53 9.43 11.20
N LEU A 97 -17.39 10.76 11.30
CA LEU A 97 -18.47 11.71 11.05
C LEU A 97 -18.89 11.74 9.57
N ALA A 98 -17.94 11.62 8.65
CA ALA A 98 -18.22 11.60 7.21
C ALA A 98 -18.73 10.23 6.71
N ARG A 99 -18.44 9.14 7.43
CA ARG A 99 -18.78 7.77 7.03
C ARG A 99 -20.29 7.62 6.80
N GLY A 100 -20.65 7.06 5.64
CA GLY A 100 -22.05 6.80 5.26
C GLY A 100 -22.78 8.00 4.67
N HIS A 101 -22.21 9.22 4.73
CA HIS A 101 -22.70 10.36 3.97
C HIS A 101 -22.57 10.07 2.47
N TYR A 102 -23.49 10.62 1.68
CA TYR A 102 -23.40 10.53 0.23
C TYR A 102 -22.42 11.60 -0.26
N ASP A 103 -21.41 11.18 -1.03
CA ASP A 103 -20.52 12.07 -1.74
C ASP A 103 -21.08 12.31 -3.14
N ASP A 104 -21.60 13.52 -3.37
CA ASP A 104 -22.17 13.93 -4.65
C ASP A 104 -21.13 13.89 -5.77
N TRP A 105 -19.85 14.10 -5.46
CA TRP A 105 -18.76 14.07 -6.43
C TRP A 105 -18.43 12.66 -6.90
N ALA A 106 -18.35 11.72 -5.94
CA ALA A 106 -18.06 10.32 -6.23
C ALA A 106 -19.31 9.50 -6.57
N HIS A 107 -20.50 10.10 -6.48
CA HIS A 107 -21.81 9.45 -6.63
C HIS A 107 -22.00 8.19 -5.79
N MET A 108 -21.36 8.14 -4.62
CA MET A 108 -21.36 6.97 -3.74
C MET A 108 -21.34 7.35 -2.28
N ARG A 109 -21.66 6.39 -1.40
CA ARG A 109 -21.52 6.61 0.04
C ARG A 109 -20.04 6.55 0.45
N ILE A 110 -19.64 7.51 1.28
CA ILE A 110 -18.31 7.57 1.87
C ILE A 110 -18.08 6.32 2.72
N SER A 111 -17.06 5.54 2.34
CA SER A 111 -16.47 4.50 3.17
C SER A 111 -15.03 4.88 3.52
N TYR A 112 -14.57 4.40 4.67
CA TYR A 112 -13.16 4.40 5.01
C TYR A 112 -12.73 2.97 5.21
N ASP A 113 -11.87 2.50 4.31
CA ASP A 113 -11.55 1.09 4.18
C ASP A 113 -10.06 0.86 4.49
N GLY A 114 -9.80 -0.12 5.35
CA GLY A 114 -8.46 -0.64 5.57
C GLY A 114 -8.00 -1.48 4.39
N MET A 115 -6.74 -1.32 3.97
CA MET A 115 -6.10 -2.09 2.91
C MET A 115 -4.68 -2.45 3.31
N ARG A 116 -4.34 -3.73 3.19
CA ARG A 116 -2.98 -4.21 3.40
C ARG A 116 -2.10 -3.81 2.23
N VAL A 117 -0.90 -3.29 2.49
CA VAL A 117 0.14 -3.14 1.48
C VAL A 117 1.07 -4.35 1.57
N PRO A 118 0.95 -5.34 0.67
CA PRO A 118 1.86 -6.46 0.62
C PRO A 118 3.23 -6.00 0.11
N GLY A 119 4.27 -6.74 0.42
CA GLY A 119 5.56 -6.66 -0.24
C GLY A 119 5.72 -7.78 -1.26
N PRO A 120 6.83 -7.76 -2.00
CA PRO A 120 7.56 -8.90 -2.50
C PRO A 120 6.81 -10.18 -2.92
N ASP A 121 7.09 -11.39 -2.45
CA ASP A 121 7.40 -12.00 -1.14
C ASP A 121 6.23 -12.10 -0.15
N GLY A 122 5.22 -11.25 -0.27
CA GLY A 122 3.93 -11.41 0.42
C GLY A 122 3.90 -10.96 1.88
N GLN A 123 5.01 -10.49 2.44
CA GLN A 123 5.00 -9.89 3.78
C GLN A 123 4.20 -8.60 3.81
N GLN A 124 3.64 -8.22 4.95
CA GLN A 124 2.99 -6.91 5.06
C GLN A 124 4.05 -5.82 5.26
N ILE A 125 4.17 -4.92 4.29
CA ILE A 125 5.12 -3.78 4.34
C ILE A 125 4.42 -2.47 4.72
N GLY A 126 3.09 -2.47 4.78
CA GLY A 126 2.34 -1.30 5.19
C GLY A 126 0.83 -1.54 5.25
N ALA A 127 0.11 -0.47 5.56
CA ALA A 127 -1.33 -0.45 5.58
C ALA A 127 -1.83 0.93 5.13
N ILE A 128 -2.98 0.95 4.45
CA ILE A 128 -3.66 2.17 4.03
C ILE A 128 -5.04 2.19 4.67
N TYR A 129 -5.48 3.37 5.08
CA TYR A 129 -6.84 3.64 5.49
C TYR A 129 -7.36 4.84 4.70
N ALA A 130 -8.20 4.59 3.71
CA ALA A 130 -8.57 5.59 2.71
C ALA A 130 -10.08 5.74 2.55
N ARG A 131 -10.49 6.97 2.22
CA ARG A 131 -11.78 7.29 1.65
C ARG A 131 -11.86 6.57 0.30
N TYR A 132 -12.75 5.57 0.21
CA TYR A 132 -12.89 4.63 -0.91
C TYR A 132 -11.78 3.56 -0.98
N GLY A 133 -12.17 2.29 -1.04
CA GLY A 133 -11.26 1.13 -1.02
C GLY A 133 -10.59 0.77 -2.35
N GLN A 134 -10.34 1.73 -3.25
CA GLN A 134 -9.76 1.49 -4.57
C GLN A 134 -8.38 2.11 -4.71
N VAL A 135 -7.38 1.48 -4.11
CA VAL A 135 -5.98 1.94 -4.17
C VAL A 135 -5.12 0.88 -4.85
N SER A 136 -4.12 1.31 -5.61
CA SER A 136 -3.15 0.40 -6.22
C SER A 136 -1.72 0.80 -5.88
N VAL A 137 -0.85 -0.19 -5.82
CA VAL A 137 0.56 -0.02 -5.50
C VAL A 137 1.37 -0.45 -6.69
N ARG A 138 2.27 0.44 -7.13
CA ARG A 138 3.24 0.16 -8.17
C ARG A 138 4.61 0.03 -7.54
N TYR A 139 5.26 -1.13 -7.68
CA TYR A 139 6.60 -1.34 -7.14
C TYR A 139 7.65 -0.83 -8.13
N GLY A 140 8.62 -0.08 -7.61
CA GLY A 140 9.79 0.38 -8.33
C GLY A 140 10.97 -0.59 -8.17
N ALA A 141 12.17 -0.09 -8.48
CA ALA A 141 13.39 -0.82 -8.21
C ALA A 141 13.61 -0.97 -6.69
N GLU A 142 14.19 -2.09 -6.29
CA GLU A 142 14.57 -2.38 -4.90
C GLU A 142 13.37 -2.32 -3.92
N LYS A 143 13.29 -1.29 -3.08
CA LYS A 143 12.25 -1.06 -2.06
C LYS A 143 11.51 0.25 -2.26
N HIS A 144 11.36 0.65 -3.51
CA HIS A 144 10.58 1.81 -3.90
C HIS A 144 9.15 1.39 -4.25
N LEU A 145 8.17 2.23 -3.92
CA LEU A 145 6.80 2.06 -4.37
C LEU A 145 6.12 3.40 -4.61
N THR A 146 5.17 3.42 -5.54
CA THR A 146 4.21 4.51 -5.73
C THR A 146 2.83 4.01 -5.35
N ILE A 147 2.08 4.80 -4.58
CA ILE A 147 0.66 4.52 -4.31
C ILE A 147 -0.18 5.39 -5.22
N VAL A 148 -0.98 4.72 -6.05
CA VAL A 148 -1.95 5.33 -6.95
C VAL A 148 -3.31 5.17 -6.28
N GLY A 149 -3.85 6.27 -5.75
CA GLY A 149 -5.24 6.30 -5.28
C GLY A 149 -6.22 6.20 -6.45
N PRO A 150 -7.53 6.07 -6.20
CA PRO A 150 -8.48 6.27 -7.28
C PRO A 150 -8.32 7.73 -7.73
N ASP A 151 -7.91 7.95 -8.98
CA ASP A 151 -8.20 9.21 -9.64
C ASP A 151 -9.69 9.46 -9.44
N ALA A 152 -10.08 10.68 -9.09
CA ALA A 152 -11.48 11.03 -8.98
C ALA A 152 -12.24 10.48 -10.21
N PRO A 153 -13.44 9.88 -10.04
CA PRO A 153 -14.07 9.11 -11.11
C PRO A 153 -14.12 9.91 -12.41
N PRO A 154 -13.92 9.28 -13.58
CA PRO A 154 -13.95 9.99 -14.86
C PRO A 154 -15.21 10.86 -14.97
N GLY A 155 -15.03 12.19 -15.06
CA GLY A 155 -16.13 13.17 -15.01
C GLY A 155 -16.08 14.13 -13.82
N ALA A 156 -15.21 13.85 -12.85
CA ALA A 156 -14.74 14.73 -11.80
C ALA A 156 -13.90 15.90 -12.38
N ALA A 157 -14.52 16.76 -13.19
CA ALA A 157 -13.88 17.91 -13.79
C ALA A 157 -13.45 18.90 -12.69
N PHE A 158 -12.14 19.06 -12.50
CA PHE A 158 -11.56 20.19 -11.77
C PHE A 158 -12.32 21.47 -12.17
N ARG A 159 -13.15 21.97 -11.27
CA ARG A 159 -13.75 23.30 -11.39
C ARG A 159 -12.89 24.20 -10.53
N ASP A 160 -12.18 25.09 -11.22
CA ASP A 160 -11.45 26.23 -10.66
C ASP A 160 -12.35 27.12 -9.79
#